data_AF-A0A927Z245-F1
#
_entry.id   AF-A0A927Z245-F1
#
_cell.length_a   1.000
_cell.length_b   1.000
_cell.length_c   1.000
_cell.angle_alpha   90.00
_cell.angle_beta   90.00
_cell.angle_gamma   90.00
#
_symmetry.space_group_name_H-M   'P 1'
#
loop_
_entity.id
_entity.type
_entity.pdbx_description
1 polymer ?
#
loop_
_entity_poly.entity_id
_entity_poly.type
_entity_poly.pdbx_seq_one_letter_code
_entity_poly.pdbx_strand_id
1 'polypeptide(L)'
;MKLKKNLRTILGIIILILAVVAALNGKNIFVSDNGTETTTQSDNFEEIADTTQSDNFEEIADTTQSTTLAETTTEPTTTGPRIAEDGEYTTKEDVAEYIYLYNHLPSNFITKDDAKALGWVSYEGNLWEVAPGKSIGGDYFGNMEGLLPKKSGRKYYECDIDFEGGSRNAKRIVFSNDGLIFYTDDHYESFEQLY
;
A
#
# COMPACT_ATOMS: atom_id res chain seq x y z
N MET A 1 23.83 -33.36 37.99
CA MET A 1 25.07 -33.28 37.16
C MET A 1 24.85 -33.75 35.70
N LYS A 2 23.70 -33.43 35.07
CA LYS A 2 23.42 -33.79 33.65
C LYS A 2 23.36 -32.58 32.70
N LEU A 3 23.23 -31.35 33.19
CA LEU A 3 23.18 -30.15 32.36
C LEU A 3 24.51 -29.76 31.68
N LYS A 4 25.65 -30.06 32.30
CA LYS A 4 26.98 -29.64 31.79
C LYS A 4 27.43 -30.40 30.53
N LYS A 5 26.92 -31.61 30.29
CA LYS A 5 27.27 -32.41 29.11
C LYS A 5 26.62 -31.87 27.83
N ASN A 6 25.40 -31.35 27.93
CA ASN A 6 24.62 -30.90 26.78
C ASN A 6 25.07 -29.51 26.29
N LEU A 7 25.59 -28.68 27.19
CA LEU A 7 26.07 -27.33 26.87
C LEU A 7 27.35 -27.35 26.01
N ARG A 8 28.24 -28.31 26.24
CA ARG A 8 29.46 -28.48 25.43
C ARG A 8 29.14 -28.92 24.00
N THR A 9 28.14 -29.78 23.82
CA THR A 9 27.72 -30.25 22.50
C THR A 9 27.01 -29.15 21.70
N ILE A 10 26.15 -28.36 22.35
CA ILE A 10 25.44 -27.23 21.70
C ILE A 10 26.41 -26.13 21.31
N LEU A 11 27.39 -25.78 22.16
CA LEU A 11 28.40 -24.77 21.84
C LEU A 11 29.27 -25.19 20.64
N GLY A 12 29.58 -26.48 20.52
CA GLY A 12 30.32 -27.02 19.36
C GLY A 12 29.57 -26.89 18.04
N ILE A 13 28.25 -27.12 18.03
CA ILE A 13 27.41 -26.99 16.82
C ILE A 13 27.28 -25.51 16.40
N ILE A 14 27.13 -24.59 17.35
CA ILE A 14 27.02 -23.15 17.05
C ILE A 14 28.32 -22.59 16.43
N ILE A 15 29.49 -23.00 16.93
CA ILE A 15 30.79 -22.58 16.37
C ILE A 15 30.98 -23.11 14.94
N LEU A 16 30.56 -24.35 14.67
CA LEU A 16 30.64 -24.93 13.32
C LEU A 16 29.75 -24.17 12.32
N ILE A 17 28.53 -23.81 12.72
CA ILE A 17 27.60 -23.05 11.88
C ILE A 17 28.14 -21.63 11.59
N LEU A 18 28.73 -20.95 12.58
CA LEU A 18 29.33 -19.62 12.39
C LEU A 18 30.53 -19.65 11.42
N ALA A 19 31.36 -20.70 11.45
CA ALA A 19 32.48 -20.84 10.52
C ALA A 19 32.03 -21.05 9.07
N VAL A 20 30.90 -21.73 8.84
CA VAL A 20 30.33 -21.93 7.49
C VAL A 20 29.73 -20.63 6.93
N VAL A 21 29.09 -19.81 7.76
CA VAL A 21 28.55 -18.49 7.34
C VAL A 21 29.67 -17.52 6.93
N ALA A 22 30.83 -17.56 7.60
CA ALA A 22 31.98 -16.73 7.23
C ALA A 22 32.59 -17.09 5.86
N ALA A 23 32.44 -18.34 5.40
CA ALA A 23 32.98 -18.79 4.11
C ALA A 23 32.10 -18.44 2.90
N LEU A 24 30.85 -18.00 3.11
CA LEU A 24 29.91 -17.66 2.03
C LEU A 24 29.85 -16.16 1.68
N ASN A 25 30.42 -15.28 2.52
CA ASN A 25 30.39 -13.82 2.29
C ASN A 25 31.73 -13.23 1.81
N GLY A 26 32.63 -14.06 1.31
CA GLY A 26 33.94 -13.65 0.80
C GLY A 26 33.99 -13.37 -0.70
N LYS A 27 33.31 -12.33 -1.21
CA LYS A 27 33.69 -11.68 -2.49
C LYS A 27 33.04 -10.30 -2.68
N ASN A 28 33.66 -9.27 -2.12
CA ASN A 28 33.52 -7.90 -2.62
C ASN A 28 34.64 -7.66 -3.64
N ILE A 29 34.31 -7.43 -4.91
CA ILE A 29 35.23 -6.86 -5.91
C ILE A 29 34.64 -5.55 -6.39
N PHE A 30 35.21 -4.46 -5.87
CA PHE A 30 35.17 -3.13 -6.45
C PHE A 30 35.93 -3.14 -7.78
N VAL A 31 35.32 -2.65 -8.85
CA VAL A 31 36.03 -1.99 -9.94
C VAL A 31 35.31 -0.69 -10.24
N SER A 32 36.03 0.40 -9.99
CA SER A 32 35.71 1.76 -10.40
C SER A 32 36.33 1.95 -11.78
N ASP A 33 35.58 2.46 -12.75
CA ASP A 33 36.20 3.14 -13.89
C ASP A 33 35.38 4.36 -14.31
N ASN A 34 36.10 5.46 -14.47
CA ASN A 34 35.67 6.81 -14.82
C ASN A 34 36.44 7.16 -16.10
N GLY A 35 35.75 7.64 -17.14
CA GLY A 35 36.41 8.26 -18.30
C GLY A 35 35.59 8.09 -19.58
N THR A 36 34.79 9.09 -19.98
CA THR A 36 35.14 10.20 -20.89
C THR A 36 35.28 9.80 -22.35
N GLU A 37 34.30 10.30 -23.14
CA GLU A 37 34.37 10.88 -24.49
C GLU A 37 35.11 10.12 -25.60
N THR A 38 34.52 10.02 -26.79
CA THR A 38 34.87 10.87 -27.96
C THR A 38 34.00 10.48 -29.16
N THR A 39 33.35 11.49 -29.73
CA THR A 39 32.83 11.62 -31.11
C THR A 39 33.76 11.04 -32.17
N THR A 40 33.24 10.41 -33.23
CA THR A 40 33.46 10.79 -34.66
C THR A 40 32.60 9.93 -35.59
N GLN A 41 32.05 10.67 -36.55
CA GLN A 41 31.10 10.38 -37.61
C GLN A 41 31.79 9.80 -38.86
N SER A 42 31.15 8.83 -39.52
CA SER A 42 31.32 8.42 -40.93
C SER A 42 30.33 7.25 -41.16
N ASP A 43 29.57 7.06 -42.23
CA ASP A 43 29.42 7.71 -43.53
C ASP A 43 27.99 7.48 -44.04
N ASN A 44 27.57 8.36 -44.94
CA ASN A 44 26.34 8.29 -45.73
C ASN A 44 26.23 7.00 -46.56
N PHE A 45 25.01 6.48 -46.70
CA PHE A 45 24.58 5.85 -47.95
C PHE A 45 23.13 6.24 -48.28
N GLU A 46 22.95 6.73 -49.50
CA GLU A 46 21.74 7.23 -50.15
C GLU A 46 20.61 6.18 -50.24
N GLU A 47 19.38 6.56 -49.93
CA GLU A 47 18.28 6.91 -50.87
C GLU A 47 17.64 5.70 -51.56
N ILE A 48 16.38 5.39 -51.16
CA ILE A 48 15.34 5.05 -52.13
C ILE A 48 13.97 5.48 -51.61
N ALA A 49 13.30 6.22 -52.50
CA ALA A 49 11.94 6.74 -52.46
C ALA A 49 10.86 5.73 -52.05
N ASP A 50 9.77 6.22 -51.45
CA ASP A 50 8.54 6.55 -52.20
C ASP A 50 7.27 6.40 -51.33
N THR A 51 6.41 7.42 -51.44
CA THR A 51 4.95 7.42 -51.25
C THR A 51 4.36 7.04 -49.89
N THR A 52 3.85 8.06 -49.17
CA THR A 52 2.67 7.92 -48.31
C THR A 52 1.63 8.97 -48.71
N GLN A 53 0.52 8.48 -49.25
CA GLN A 53 -0.70 9.23 -49.46
C GLN A 53 -1.87 8.34 -49.00
N SER A 54 -2.65 8.82 -48.04
CA SER A 54 -4.11 8.71 -48.03
C SER A 54 -4.65 9.29 -46.73
N ASP A 55 -4.95 10.59 -46.82
CA ASP A 55 -6.12 11.14 -46.16
C ASP A 55 -7.35 10.39 -46.69
N ASN A 56 -8.21 9.91 -45.79
CA ASN A 56 -9.65 9.77 -46.01
C ASN A 56 -10.31 9.24 -44.73
N PHE A 57 -10.98 10.13 -43.99
CA PHE A 57 -12.15 9.74 -43.23
C PHE A 57 -13.20 10.83 -43.44
N GLU A 58 -14.13 10.55 -44.36
CA GLU A 58 -15.35 11.33 -44.54
C GLU A 58 -16.43 10.86 -43.56
N GLU A 59 -17.10 11.88 -43.06
CA GLU A 59 -18.28 11.97 -42.20
C GLU A 59 -19.57 11.47 -42.89
N ILE A 60 -20.48 10.85 -42.12
CA ILE A 60 -21.97 11.00 -42.12
C ILE A 60 -22.56 9.88 -41.23
N ALA A 61 -23.71 9.99 -40.56
CA ALA A 61 -24.51 11.04 -39.96
C ALA A 61 -25.59 10.31 -39.14
N ASP A 62 -25.96 10.88 -37.98
CA ASP A 62 -27.27 10.82 -37.31
C ASP A 62 -27.95 9.46 -37.01
N THR A 63 -28.06 9.13 -35.71
CA THR A 63 -29.37 8.83 -35.10
C THR A 63 -29.33 9.13 -33.61
N THR A 64 -30.18 10.08 -33.26
CA THR A 64 -30.50 10.61 -31.93
C THR A 64 -31.19 9.56 -31.04
N GLN A 65 -30.72 9.38 -29.81
CA GLN A 65 -31.62 9.21 -28.66
C GLN A 65 -30.96 9.55 -27.33
N SER A 66 -31.50 10.64 -26.77
CA SER A 66 -31.40 11.12 -25.40
C SER A 66 -31.55 10.00 -24.36
N THR A 67 -30.64 9.96 -23.38
CA THR A 67 -31.07 9.84 -21.99
C THR A 67 -30.12 10.64 -21.12
N THR A 68 -30.55 11.86 -20.81
CA THR A 68 -30.06 12.68 -19.72
C THR A 68 -30.51 12.05 -18.40
N LEU A 69 -29.58 11.52 -17.60
CA LEU A 69 -29.75 11.46 -16.15
C LEU A 69 -28.79 12.47 -15.53
N ALA A 70 -29.33 13.65 -15.30
CA ALA A 70 -28.79 14.58 -14.34
C ALA A 70 -29.06 14.01 -12.95
N GLU A 71 -28.04 13.51 -12.27
CA GLU A 71 -28.07 13.45 -10.80
C GLU A 71 -27.52 14.78 -10.28
N THR A 72 -28.39 15.78 -10.30
CA THR A 72 -28.32 16.89 -9.36
C THR A 72 -29.39 16.61 -8.32
N THR A 73 -29.01 16.25 -7.10
CA THR A 73 -29.83 16.44 -5.89
C THR A 73 -28.91 16.47 -4.68
N THR A 74 -28.39 17.68 -4.40
CA THR A 74 -28.60 18.46 -3.16
C THR A 74 -27.67 18.10 -2.00
N GLU A 75 -26.55 18.83 -1.95
CA GLU A 75 -25.87 19.22 -0.72
C GLU A 75 -26.86 19.91 0.25
N PRO A 76 -27.07 19.41 1.48
CA PRO A 76 -27.44 20.28 2.58
C PRO A 76 -26.16 20.97 3.08
N THR A 77 -26.08 22.29 2.87
CA THR A 77 -25.15 23.17 3.58
C THR A 77 -25.38 23.02 5.09
N THR A 78 -24.65 22.10 5.71
CA THR A 78 -24.62 21.92 7.15
C THR A 78 -23.36 22.59 7.64
N THR A 79 -23.51 23.68 8.39
CA THR A 79 -22.39 24.45 8.97
C THR A 79 -21.85 23.73 10.20
N GLY A 80 -21.35 22.50 10.00
CA GLY A 80 -20.70 21.62 10.96
C GLY A 80 -19.91 20.55 10.21
N PRO A 81 -18.89 19.91 10.82
CA PRO A 81 -18.17 18.83 10.15
C PRO A 81 -19.16 17.70 9.83
N ARG A 82 -19.12 17.22 8.58
CA ARG A 82 -19.95 16.09 8.11
C ARG A 82 -19.65 14.82 8.92
N ILE A 83 -18.41 14.67 9.34
CA ILE A 83 -17.90 13.58 10.15
C ILE A 83 -17.88 14.00 11.62
N ALA A 84 -18.50 13.20 12.49
CA ALA A 84 -18.50 13.39 13.93
C ALA A 84 -17.44 12.49 14.58
N GLU A 85 -16.73 12.99 15.59
CA GLU A 85 -15.65 12.25 16.26
C GLU A 85 -16.14 11.02 17.04
N ASP A 86 -17.42 10.99 17.45
CA ASP A 86 -18.05 9.84 18.10
C ASP A 86 -18.73 8.86 17.12
N GLY A 87 -18.61 9.11 15.81
CA GLY A 87 -19.14 8.25 14.77
C GLY A 87 -18.30 6.99 14.52
N GLU A 88 -18.94 5.99 13.92
CA GLU A 88 -18.29 4.80 13.37
C GLU A 88 -18.39 4.85 11.84
N TYR A 89 -17.26 4.66 11.16
CA TYR A 89 -17.12 4.83 9.72
C TYR A 89 -16.34 3.66 9.12
N THR A 90 -16.68 3.27 7.88
CA THR A 90 -16.05 2.14 7.19
C THR A 90 -15.67 2.43 5.75
N THR A 91 -16.26 3.45 5.12
CA THR A 91 -16.02 3.81 3.72
C THR A 91 -14.68 4.51 3.54
N LYS A 92 -14.13 4.45 2.31
CA LYS A 92 -12.88 5.14 1.96
C LYS A 92 -12.95 6.63 2.31
N GLU A 93 -13.99 7.30 1.87
CA GLU A 93 -14.14 8.75 1.99
C GLU A 93 -14.30 9.18 3.45
N ASP A 94 -15.23 8.54 4.19
CA ASP A 94 -15.54 8.97 5.56
C ASP A 94 -14.39 8.63 6.53
N VAL A 95 -13.73 7.48 6.38
CA VAL A 95 -12.58 7.12 7.22
C VAL A 95 -11.37 8.01 6.93
N ALA A 96 -11.11 8.35 5.66
CA ALA A 96 -10.03 9.26 5.30
C ALA A 96 -10.26 10.67 5.86
N GLU A 97 -11.48 11.21 5.71
CA GLU A 97 -11.87 12.50 6.27
C GLU A 97 -11.78 12.49 7.81
N TYR A 98 -12.24 11.41 8.46
CA TYR A 98 -12.11 11.25 9.91
C TYR A 98 -10.65 11.33 10.37
N ILE A 99 -9.76 10.54 9.76
CA ILE A 99 -8.34 10.52 10.13
C ILE A 99 -7.70 11.88 9.90
N TYR A 100 -8.08 12.58 8.82
CA TYR A 100 -7.61 13.92 8.54
C TYR A 100 -8.01 14.93 9.63
N LEU A 101 -9.26 14.87 10.11
CA LEU A 101 -9.78 15.80 11.10
C LEU A 101 -9.28 15.52 12.52
N TYR A 102 -9.19 14.24 12.91
CA TYR A 102 -8.98 13.84 14.31
C TYR A 102 -7.61 13.20 14.56
N ASN A 103 -6.86 12.87 13.51
CA ASN A 103 -5.53 12.26 13.59
C ASN A 103 -5.48 10.96 14.43
N HIS A 104 -6.59 10.23 14.45
CA HIS A 104 -6.71 8.86 14.97
C HIS A 104 -7.82 8.11 14.23
N LEU A 105 -7.93 6.80 14.47
CA LEU A 105 -8.97 5.98 13.87
C LEU A 105 -10.32 6.14 14.60
N PRO A 106 -11.45 5.96 13.89
CA PRO A 106 -12.76 5.76 14.49
C PRO A 106 -12.77 4.60 15.50
N SER A 107 -13.71 4.63 16.45
CA SER A 107 -13.77 3.65 17.55
C SER A 107 -14.18 2.23 17.13
N ASN A 108 -14.63 2.03 15.89
CA ASN A 108 -14.89 0.70 15.32
C ASN A 108 -13.63 -0.02 14.82
N PHE A 109 -12.44 0.57 14.94
CA PHE A 109 -11.18 -0.10 14.63
C PHE A 109 -10.51 -0.69 15.87
N ILE A 110 -9.96 -1.89 15.72
CA ILE A 110 -9.11 -2.55 16.72
C ILE A 110 -7.85 -3.07 16.05
N THR A 111 -6.74 -3.12 16.80
CA THR A 111 -5.48 -3.65 16.25
C THR A 111 -5.57 -5.15 16.01
N LYS A 112 -4.69 -5.70 15.17
CA LYS A 112 -4.57 -7.15 14.98
C LYS A 112 -4.34 -7.89 16.30
N ASP A 113 -3.58 -7.31 17.22
CA ASP A 113 -3.26 -7.94 18.50
C ASP A 113 -4.44 -7.91 19.47
N ASP A 114 -5.20 -6.81 19.51
CA ASP A 114 -6.46 -6.74 20.29
C ASP A 114 -7.49 -7.74 19.76
N ALA A 115 -7.65 -7.83 18.44
CA ALA A 115 -8.53 -8.80 17.81
C ALA A 115 -8.12 -10.25 18.16
N LYS A 116 -6.83 -10.59 18.07
CA LYS A 116 -6.33 -11.92 18.46
C LYS A 116 -6.58 -12.21 19.94
N ALA A 117 -6.45 -11.22 20.82
CA ALA A 117 -6.74 -11.37 22.23
C ALA A 117 -8.23 -11.70 22.50
N LEU A 118 -9.13 -11.27 21.62
CA LEU A 118 -10.55 -11.63 21.64
C LEU A 118 -10.85 -13.01 21.02
N GLY A 119 -9.86 -13.68 20.41
CA GLY A 119 -10.01 -14.98 19.76
C GLY A 119 -10.12 -14.92 18.24
N TRP A 120 -9.76 -13.79 17.62
CA TRP A 120 -9.75 -13.69 16.16
C TRP A 120 -8.68 -14.59 15.55
N VAL A 121 -9.11 -15.40 14.59
CA VAL A 121 -8.28 -16.27 13.77
C VAL A 121 -8.49 -15.87 12.31
N SER A 122 -7.50 -15.18 11.73
CA SER A 122 -7.65 -14.55 10.41
C SER A 122 -8.07 -15.49 9.29
N TYR A 123 -7.60 -16.75 9.27
CA TYR A 123 -7.96 -17.70 8.21
C TYR A 123 -9.37 -18.29 8.37
N GLU A 124 -9.98 -18.14 9.55
CA GLU A 124 -11.36 -18.57 9.82
C GLU A 124 -12.36 -17.46 9.48
N GLY A 125 -11.90 -16.22 9.29
CA GLY A 125 -12.79 -15.09 8.99
C GLY A 125 -13.73 -14.71 10.15
N ASN A 126 -13.40 -15.12 11.37
CA ASN A 126 -14.30 -15.04 12.53
C ASN A 126 -14.28 -13.68 13.27
N LEU A 127 -13.80 -12.59 12.64
CA LEU A 127 -13.60 -11.31 13.35
C LEU A 127 -14.91 -10.81 13.99
N TRP A 128 -16.01 -10.81 13.24
CA TRP A 128 -17.30 -10.36 13.76
C TRP A 128 -17.97 -11.34 14.75
N GLU A 129 -17.47 -12.57 14.87
CA GLU A 129 -17.91 -13.49 15.91
C GLU A 129 -17.33 -13.10 17.28
N VAL A 130 -16.09 -12.61 17.28
CA VAL A 130 -15.36 -12.25 18.52
C VAL A 130 -15.38 -10.74 18.81
N ALA A 131 -15.58 -9.91 17.79
CA ALA A 131 -15.62 -8.45 17.85
C ALA A 131 -16.66 -7.90 16.85
N PRO A 132 -17.97 -8.01 17.17
CA PRO A 132 -19.04 -7.58 16.26
C PRO A 132 -18.90 -6.11 15.83
N GLY A 133 -19.04 -5.85 14.52
CA GLY A 133 -18.99 -4.51 13.94
C GLY A 133 -17.59 -3.86 13.90
N LYS A 134 -16.54 -4.57 14.34
CA LYS A 134 -15.17 -4.05 14.32
C LYS A 134 -14.43 -4.37 13.02
N SER A 135 -13.49 -3.50 12.69
CA SER A 135 -12.53 -3.63 11.58
C SER A 135 -11.10 -3.65 12.12
N ILE A 136 -10.17 -4.24 11.36
CA ILE A 136 -8.75 -4.23 11.73
C ILE A 136 -8.13 -2.88 11.37
N GLY A 137 -7.40 -2.25 12.30
CA GLY A 137 -6.66 -1.04 12.00
C GLY A 137 -5.81 -0.52 13.16
N GLY A 138 -4.84 0.32 12.81
CA GLY A 138 -3.93 0.99 13.75
C GLY A 138 -2.57 0.30 13.88
N ASP A 139 -2.36 -0.82 13.20
CA ASP A 139 -1.07 -1.50 13.12
C ASP A 139 -0.07 -0.71 12.27
N TYR A 140 1.22 -0.82 12.60
CA TYR A 140 2.30 -0.17 11.85
C TYR A 140 2.42 -0.73 10.42
N PHE A 141 2.47 0.18 9.44
CA PHE A 141 2.73 -0.15 8.04
C PHE A 141 4.18 0.15 7.69
N GLY A 142 4.91 -0.88 7.25
CA GLY A 142 6.36 -0.82 7.08
C GLY A 142 6.85 -0.01 5.87
N ASN A 143 6.02 0.18 4.84
CA ASN A 143 6.43 0.79 3.56
C ASN A 143 7.74 0.18 3.01
N MET A 144 7.80 -1.16 2.97
CA MET A 144 9.01 -1.92 2.63
C MET A 144 9.37 -1.76 1.14
N GLU A 145 8.34 -1.72 0.31
CA GLU A 145 8.38 -1.50 -1.14
C GLU A 145 8.74 -0.04 -1.47
N GLY A 146 8.53 0.88 -0.52
CA GLY A 146 8.91 2.29 -0.67
C GLY A 146 8.02 3.09 -1.61
N LEU A 147 6.78 2.64 -1.83
CA LEU A 147 5.79 3.31 -2.69
C LEU A 147 5.27 4.63 -2.08
N LEU A 148 5.37 4.78 -0.76
CA LEU A 148 4.95 6.00 -0.05
C LEU A 148 6.13 6.93 0.29
N PRO A 149 5.94 8.27 0.32
CA PRO A 149 7.00 9.22 0.58
C PRO A 149 7.68 9.01 1.94
N LYS A 150 9.02 8.95 1.95
CA LYS A 150 9.82 8.76 3.18
C LYS A 150 10.30 10.11 3.72
N LYS A 151 10.27 10.25 5.04
CA LYS A 151 10.78 11.42 5.79
C LYS A 151 11.26 10.96 7.16
N SER A 152 12.32 11.58 7.68
CA SER A 152 12.81 11.27 9.03
C SER A 152 11.71 11.47 10.08
N GLY A 153 11.50 10.47 10.94
CA GLY A 153 10.44 10.48 11.95
C GLY A 153 9.04 10.15 11.44
N ARG A 154 8.84 10.00 10.12
CA ARG A 154 7.56 9.55 9.56
C ARG A 154 7.37 8.06 9.79
N LYS A 155 6.19 7.71 10.28
CA LYS A 155 5.69 6.36 10.47
C LYS A 155 4.34 6.27 9.78
N TYR A 156 4.06 5.12 9.20
CA TYR A 156 2.76 4.82 8.60
C TYR A 156 2.04 3.77 9.44
N TYR A 157 0.72 3.82 9.36
CA TYR A 157 -0.22 2.88 9.98
C TYR A 157 -1.27 2.51 8.94
N GLU A 158 -1.92 1.36 9.10
CA GLU A 158 -2.94 0.89 8.16
C GLU A 158 -4.28 0.59 8.84
N CYS A 159 -5.38 0.66 8.09
CA CYS A 159 -6.69 0.16 8.50
C CYS A 159 -7.49 -0.41 7.32
N ASP A 160 -8.39 -1.35 7.63
CA ASP A 160 -9.32 -1.96 6.67
C ASP A 160 -10.43 -1.00 6.25
N ILE A 161 -10.85 -1.08 4.99
CA ILE A 161 -11.93 -0.28 4.42
C ILE A 161 -13.00 -1.20 3.85
N ASP A 162 -14.27 -0.81 3.99
CA ASP A 162 -15.44 -1.58 3.53
C ASP A 162 -15.44 -3.04 4.02
N PHE A 163 -15.01 -3.28 5.27
CA PHE A 163 -15.06 -4.62 5.84
C PHE A 163 -16.47 -4.96 6.32
N GLU A 164 -17.03 -6.07 5.83
CA GLU A 164 -18.41 -6.50 6.10
C GLU A 164 -18.48 -7.88 6.79
N GLY A 165 -17.41 -8.27 7.50
CA GLY A 165 -17.31 -9.58 8.15
C GLY A 165 -16.67 -10.66 7.25
N GLY A 166 -16.35 -11.81 7.84
CA GLY A 166 -15.67 -12.91 7.15
C GLY A 166 -14.18 -12.64 6.92
N SER A 167 -13.68 -13.04 5.76
CA SER A 167 -12.29 -12.80 5.35
C SER A 167 -12.08 -11.32 5.02
N ARG A 168 -10.93 -10.77 5.43
CA ARG A 168 -10.53 -9.40 5.08
C ARG A 168 -10.39 -9.24 3.56
N ASN A 169 -10.84 -8.10 3.05
CA ASN A 169 -10.74 -7.74 1.62
C ASN A 169 -9.35 -7.13 1.28
N ALA A 170 -9.18 -6.56 0.09
CA ALA A 170 -7.95 -5.92 -0.38
C ALA A 170 -7.77 -4.44 0.03
N LYS A 171 -8.85 -3.78 0.48
CA LYS A 171 -8.95 -2.33 0.58
C LYS A 171 -8.40 -1.79 1.89
N ARG A 172 -7.54 -0.77 1.82
CA ARG A 172 -6.89 -0.19 3.00
C ARG A 172 -6.73 1.31 2.86
N ILE A 173 -6.79 2.00 4.00
CA ILE A 173 -6.13 3.30 4.14
C ILE A 173 -4.77 3.08 4.80
N VAL A 174 -3.77 3.81 4.32
CA VAL A 174 -2.46 3.96 4.96
C VAL A 174 -2.25 5.43 5.30
N PHE A 175 -2.10 5.73 6.59
CA PHE A 175 -1.98 7.11 7.08
C PHE A 175 -0.69 7.31 7.87
N SER A 176 -0.10 8.50 7.76
CA SER A 176 1.13 8.83 8.47
C SER A 176 0.85 9.56 9.79
N ASN A 177 1.82 9.48 10.71
CA ASN A 177 1.81 10.28 11.94
C ASN A 177 1.98 11.79 11.71
N ASP A 178 2.19 12.22 10.47
CA ASP A 178 2.37 13.63 10.08
C ASP A 178 1.35 14.09 9.01
N GLY A 179 0.22 13.38 8.89
CA GLY A 179 -0.99 13.85 8.20
C GLY A 179 -1.16 13.43 6.74
N LEU A 180 -0.30 12.57 6.18
CA LEU A 180 -0.54 12.02 4.85
C LEU A 180 -1.51 10.85 4.91
N ILE A 181 -2.40 10.75 3.92
CA ILE A 181 -3.39 9.67 3.84
C ILE A 181 -3.44 9.12 2.42
N PHE A 182 -3.27 7.81 2.31
CA PHE A 182 -3.29 7.06 1.06
C PHE A 182 -4.33 5.95 1.11
N TYR A 183 -4.83 5.56 -0.05
CA TYR A 183 -5.74 4.43 -0.23
C TYR A 183 -5.18 3.42 -1.23
N THR A 184 -5.46 2.14 -1.00
CA THR A 184 -5.21 1.01 -1.91
C THR A 184 -6.45 0.13 -1.95
N ASP A 185 -6.83 -0.37 -3.12
CA ASP A 185 -7.85 -1.41 -3.31
C ASP A 185 -7.29 -2.72 -3.88
N ASP A 186 -5.98 -2.80 -3.99
CA ASP A 186 -5.23 -3.84 -4.70
C ASP A 186 -4.17 -4.51 -3.81
N HIS A 187 -4.44 -4.64 -2.51
CA HIS A 187 -3.50 -5.27 -1.56
C HIS A 187 -2.11 -4.60 -1.55
N TYR A 188 -2.07 -3.26 -1.48
CA TYR A 188 -0.86 -2.45 -1.40
C TYR A 188 0.01 -2.46 -2.67
N GLU A 189 -0.50 -2.90 -3.82
CA GLU A 189 0.21 -2.86 -5.10
C GLU A 189 0.36 -1.43 -5.63
N SER A 190 -0.66 -0.58 -5.43
CA SER A 190 -0.63 0.83 -5.77
C SER A 190 -1.34 1.71 -4.72
N PHE A 191 -1.11 3.02 -4.79
CA PHE A 191 -1.65 3.98 -3.83
C PHE A 191 -2.19 5.25 -4.51
N GLU A 192 -3.40 5.64 -4.12
CA GLU A 192 -4.00 6.95 -4.37
C GLU A 192 -3.75 7.84 -3.15
N GLN A 193 -3.19 9.06 -3.32
CA GLN A 193 -3.10 10.02 -2.23
C GLN A 193 -4.42 10.77 -2.08
N LEU A 194 -4.99 10.77 -0.87
CA LEU A 194 -6.26 11.42 -0.54
C LEU A 194 -6.03 12.77 0.17
N TYR A 195 -5.05 12.84 1.07
CA TYR A 195 -4.66 14.03 1.83
C TYR A 195 -3.13 14.17 1.92
#